data_AF-A0A3S4MBV6-F1
#
_entry.id   AF-A0A3S4MBV6-F1
#
_cell.length_a   1.000
_cell.length_b   1.000
_cell.length_c   1.000
_cell.angle_alpha   90.00
_cell.angle_beta   90.00
_cell.angle_gamma   90.00
#
_symmetry.space_group_name_H-M   'P 1'
#
loop_
_entity.id
_entity.type
_entity.pdbx_description
1 polymer ?
#
loop_
_entity_poly.entity_id
_entity_poly.type
_entity_poly.pdbx_seq_one_letter_code
_entity_poly.pdbx_strand_id
1 'polypeptide(L)'
;MNKFLFLFSLLLFESISAQKQIHIQYLNVRSPIANVYEDLYTNGTKVISKQDGNIMWTDPSFNKNKKTQDFYFISTIDKTTKDRNFFFTSFVRDNAEDYYFVYDKVPQINWKIEKESSRKILGYECTKATANFRGSPITAYFTKEIPYSVGPFKFFGLPGAILDIRVDGKDFDLWKAVKVDLDDHSKVEYNPNFPGFTKANMKDYIMSKDNATTNYLSNSKISGSTGKIATIRMGVEKNFEWENQISE
;
A
#
# COMPACT_ATOMS: atom_id res chain seq x y z
N MET A 1 39.70 51.01 28.15
CA MET A 1 39.31 50.40 26.85
C MET A 1 38.99 48.93 27.10
N ASN A 2 37.83 48.61 27.67
CA ASN A 2 37.42 47.22 27.93
C ASN A 2 36.25 46.89 27.00
N LYS A 3 36.52 46.09 25.97
CA LYS A 3 35.53 45.60 25.02
C LYS A 3 34.72 44.48 25.70
N PHE A 4 33.46 44.76 25.99
CA PHE A 4 32.48 43.77 26.41
C PHE A 4 32.03 42.99 25.16
N LEU A 5 32.52 41.76 25.00
CA LEU A 5 32.10 40.85 23.93
C LEU A 5 30.77 40.21 24.34
N PHE A 6 29.68 40.70 23.74
CA PHE A 6 28.36 40.10 23.86
C PHE A 6 28.30 38.88 22.94
N LEU A 7 28.53 37.68 23.48
CA LEU A 7 28.27 36.42 22.78
C LEU A 7 26.79 36.09 22.90
N PHE A 8 26.04 36.41 21.86
CA PHE A 8 24.64 36.01 21.70
C PHE A 8 24.62 34.53 21.29
N SER A 9 24.64 33.60 22.26
CA SER A 9 24.45 32.18 21.96
C SER A 9 22.97 31.94 21.65
N LEU A 10 22.65 31.82 20.35
CA LEU A 10 21.38 31.29 19.90
C LEU A 10 21.32 29.80 20.31
N LEU A 11 20.79 29.52 21.51
CA LEU A 11 20.37 28.18 21.88
C LEU A 11 19.09 27.89 21.10
N LEU A 12 19.23 27.36 19.88
CA LEU A 12 18.17 26.63 19.22
C LEU A 12 17.92 25.38 20.07
N PHE A 13 16.95 25.48 20.98
CA PHE A 13 16.29 24.31 21.55
C PHE A 13 15.57 23.61 20.38
N GLU A 14 16.29 22.74 19.67
CA GLU A 14 15.62 21.66 18.97
C GLU A 14 15.02 20.76 20.04
N SER A 15 13.74 21.03 20.35
CA SER A 15 12.91 20.11 21.08
C SER A 15 12.95 18.79 20.31
N ILE A 16 13.67 17.81 20.83
CA ILE A 16 13.59 16.42 20.38
C ILE A 16 12.18 15.96 20.77
N SER A 17 11.18 16.29 19.94
CA SER A 17 9.89 15.65 20.03
C SER A 17 10.13 14.21 19.63
N ALA A 18 9.99 13.28 20.58
CA ALA A 18 9.88 11.87 20.24
C ALA A 18 8.81 11.74 19.14
N GLN A 19 9.18 11.10 18.03
CA GLN A 19 8.27 10.93 16.91
C GLN A 19 7.16 9.99 17.34
N LYS A 20 5.95 10.53 17.52
CA LYS A 20 4.78 9.76 17.97
C LYS A 20 4.40 8.74 16.90
N GLN A 21 4.05 7.54 17.33
CA GLN A 21 3.49 6.53 16.45
C GLN A 21 2.07 6.94 16.07
N ILE A 22 1.77 6.81 14.79
CA ILE A 22 0.43 7.03 14.26
C ILE A 22 -0.16 5.72 13.76
N HIS A 23 -1.48 5.63 13.84
CA HIS A 23 -2.28 4.55 13.28
C HIS A 23 -3.35 5.13 12.35
N ILE A 24 -3.45 4.59 11.14
CA ILE A 24 -4.54 4.89 10.21
C ILE A 24 -5.19 3.58 9.81
N GLN A 25 -6.49 3.45 10.10
CA GLN A 25 -7.28 2.31 9.65
C GLN A 25 -8.03 2.66 8.37
N TYR A 26 -7.92 1.80 7.38
CA TYR A 26 -8.61 1.91 6.10
C TYR A 26 -9.65 0.81 5.95
N LEU A 27 -10.80 1.16 5.39
CA LEU A 27 -11.68 0.20 4.74
C LEU A 27 -11.18 0.01 3.30
N ASN A 28 -10.73 -1.20 2.97
CA ASN A 28 -10.39 -1.62 1.61
C ASN A 28 -11.60 -2.34 0.99
N VAL A 29 -12.17 -1.74 -0.05
CA VAL A 29 -13.22 -2.36 -0.87
C VAL A 29 -12.54 -3.08 -2.03
N ARG A 30 -12.35 -4.39 -1.89
CA ARG A 30 -11.60 -5.22 -2.84
C ARG A 30 -12.44 -5.63 -4.04
N SER A 31 -13.73 -5.81 -3.83
CA SER A 31 -14.71 -6.14 -4.88
C SER A 31 -16.10 -5.67 -4.44
N PRO A 32 -17.12 -5.75 -5.32
CA PRO A 32 -18.50 -5.43 -4.93
C PRO A 32 -19.02 -6.27 -3.75
N ILE A 33 -18.41 -7.43 -3.50
CA ILE A 33 -18.89 -8.39 -2.50
C ILE A 33 -17.93 -8.60 -1.33
N ALA A 34 -16.71 -8.07 -1.37
CA ALA A 34 -15.66 -8.36 -0.40
C ALA A 34 -14.90 -7.10 0.02
N ASN A 35 -14.85 -6.88 1.34
CA ASN A 35 -14.10 -5.80 1.95
C ASN A 35 -13.18 -6.34 3.04
N VAL A 36 -12.12 -5.61 3.37
CA VAL A 36 -11.23 -5.91 4.50
C VAL A 36 -10.82 -4.61 5.17
N TYR A 37 -10.43 -4.68 6.43
CA TYR A 37 -9.71 -3.59 7.07
C TYR A 37 -8.21 -3.70 6.80
N GLU A 38 -7.57 -2.54 6.72
CA GLU A 38 -6.12 -2.44 6.63
C GLU A 38 -5.62 -1.40 7.64
N ASP A 39 -4.77 -1.83 8.57
CA ASP A 39 -4.23 -1.01 9.64
C ASP A 39 -2.79 -0.62 9.34
N LEU A 40 -2.58 0.66 9.05
CA LEU A 40 -1.26 1.24 8.82
C LEU A 40 -0.72 1.86 10.10
N TYR A 41 0.50 1.48 10.47
CA TYR A 41 1.26 2.07 11.56
C TYR A 41 2.54 2.70 11.03
N THR A 42 2.89 3.87 11.55
CA THR A 42 4.22 4.43 11.32
C THR A 42 4.70 5.26 12.50
N ASN A 43 5.99 5.15 12.79
CA ASN A 43 6.71 6.07 13.68
C ASN A 43 7.44 7.16 12.89
N GLY A 44 7.06 7.38 11.62
CA GLY A 44 7.63 8.34 10.70
C GLY A 44 9.00 7.99 10.10
N THR A 45 9.56 6.83 10.43
CA THR A 45 10.72 6.24 9.71
C THR A 45 10.41 4.85 9.19
N LYS A 46 9.67 4.02 9.93
CA LYS A 46 9.22 2.69 9.52
C LYS A 46 7.72 2.70 9.30
N VAL A 47 7.27 1.90 8.34
CA VAL A 47 5.86 1.74 8.01
C VAL A 47 5.54 0.26 7.96
N ILE A 48 4.45 -0.13 8.61
CA ILE A 48 3.85 -1.45 8.46
C ILE A 48 2.35 -1.28 8.27
N SER A 49 1.82 -1.84 7.19
CA SER A 49 0.38 -1.91 6.92
C SER A 49 -0.04 -3.36 6.97
N LYS A 50 -1.07 -3.65 7.78
CA LYS A 50 -1.60 -5.00 7.99
C LYS A 50 -3.02 -5.06 7.46
N GLN A 51 -3.23 -5.83 6.39
CA GLN A 51 -4.55 -6.15 5.89
C GLN A 51 -5.10 -7.37 6.60
N ASP A 52 -6.25 -7.22 7.25
CA ASP A 52 -6.88 -8.29 8.03
C ASP A 52 -7.40 -9.40 7.11
N GLY A 53 -7.13 -10.64 7.48
CA GLY A 53 -7.70 -11.84 6.85
C GLY A 53 -9.18 -12.07 7.18
N ASN A 54 -9.77 -11.25 8.05
CA ASN A 54 -11.22 -11.20 8.24
C ASN A 54 -11.90 -10.49 7.06
N ILE A 55 -12.20 -11.26 6.01
CA ILE A 55 -12.91 -10.74 4.84
C ILE A 55 -14.39 -10.54 5.18
N MET A 56 -14.84 -9.30 5.06
CA MET A 56 -16.23 -8.90 5.18
C MET A 56 -16.94 -9.16 3.85
N TRP A 57 -17.62 -10.31 3.77
CA TRP A 57 -18.43 -10.68 2.61
C TRP A 57 -19.84 -10.11 2.74
N THR A 58 -20.36 -9.61 1.61
CA THR A 58 -21.77 -9.20 1.49
C THR A 58 -22.71 -10.39 1.35
N ASP A 59 -22.22 -11.51 0.83
CA ASP A 59 -22.98 -12.77 0.73
C ASP A 59 -23.17 -13.39 2.12
N PRO A 60 -24.40 -13.50 2.63
CA PRO A 60 -24.69 -14.09 3.93
C PRO A 60 -24.34 -15.58 4.03
N SER A 61 -24.24 -16.29 2.89
CA SER A 61 -23.92 -17.71 2.84
C SER A 61 -22.43 -18.01 3.03
N PHE A 62 -21.56 -17.00 2.89
CA PHE A 62 -20.13 -17.16 3.14
C PHE A 62 -19.87 -17.28 4.65
N ASN A 63 -19.12 -18.30 5.05
CA ASN A 63 -18.81 -18.54 6.46
C ASN A 63 -17.93 -17.40 7.01
N LYS A 64 -18.56 -16.46 7.72
CA LYS A 64 -17.91 -15.31 8.37
C LYS A 64 -16.89 -15.69 9.45
N ASN A 65 -16.86 -16.95 9.90
CA ASN A 65 -16.05 -17.38 11.05
C ASN A 65 -14.68 -17.97 10.66
N LYS A 66 -14.34 -18.09 9.37
CA LYS A 66 -13.00 -18.54 8.95
C LYS A 66 -12.13 -17.36 8.57
N LYS A 67 -11.37 -16.85 9.55
CA LYS A 67 -10.31 -15.86 9.31
C LYS A 67 -9.25 -16.45 8.37
N THR A 68 -8.89 -15.74 7.30
CA THR A 68 -7.74 -16.09 6.45
C THR A 68 -6.45 -15.53 7.04
N GLN A 69 -5.32 -15.84 6.40
CA GLN A 69 -4.03 -15.23 6.73
C GLN A 69 -4.09 -13.70 6.57
N ASP A 70 -3.43 -13.00 7.51
CA ASP A 70 -3.21 -11.55 7.43
C ASP A 70 -2.10 -11.24 6.41
N PHE A 71 -2.25 -10.16 5.65
CA PHE A 71 -1.24 -9.68 4.71
C PHE A 71 -0.54 -8.43 5.23
N TYR A 72 0.75 -8.33 4.93
CA TYR A 72 1.61 -7.28 5.45
C TYR A 72 2.24 -6.52 4.28
N PHE A 73 2.37 -5.21 4.42
CA PHE A 73 3.14 -4.31 3.55
C PHE A 73 4.07 -3.49 4.43
N ILE A 74 5.37 -3.64 4.26
CA ILE A 74 6.40 -3.10 5.14
C ILE A 74 7.35 -2.26 4.30
N SER A 75 7.68 -1.06 4.78
CA SER A 75 8.66 -0.21 4.11
C SER A 75 9.35 0.73 5.10
N THR A 76 10.43 1.34 4.64
CA THR A 76 11.14 2.41 5.36
C THR A 76 10.96 3.71 4.59
N ILE A 77 10.70 4.80 5.31
CA ILE A 77 10.66 6.15 4.77
C ILE A 77 12.12 6.64 4.71
N ASP A 78 12.75 6.43 3.55
CA ASP A 78 14.03 7.06 3.23
C ASP A 78 13.76 8.40 2.53
N LYS A 79 14.30 9.49 3.10
CA LYS A 79 14.15 10.84 2.53
C LYS A 79 15.19 11.12 1.42
N THR A 80 16.17 10.24 1.24
CA THR A 80 17.28 10.41 0.30
C THR A 80 17.02 9.75 -1.05
N THR A 81 16.14 8.75 -1.10
CA THR A 81 15.80 8.03 -2.33
C THR A 81 14.40 8.38 -2.81
N LYS A 82 14.21 8.38 -4.13
CA LYS A 82 12.86 8.51 -4.74
C LYS A 82 12.09 7.19 -4.66
N ASP A 83 12.79 6.09 -4.86
CA ASP A 83 12.20 4.75 -4.80
C ASP A 83 12.04 4.29 -3.35
N ARG A 84 11.06 3.42 -3.12
CA ARG A 84 10.84 2.82 -1.81
C ARG A 84 10.97 1.31 -1.89
N ASN A 85 11.85 0.77 -1.05
CA ASN A 85 11.91 -0.66 -0.81
C ASN A 85 10.67 -1.08 -0.02
N PHE A 86 9.95 -2.04 -0.57
CA PHE A 86 8.80 -2.67 0.05
C PHE A 86 9.06 -4.15 0.25
N PHE A 87 8.58 -4.65 1.37
CA PHE A 87 8.36 -6.06 1.59
C PHE A 87 6.87 -6.29 1.75
N PHE A 88 6.35 -7.38 1.20
CA PHE A 88 4.96 -7.72 1.45
C PHE A 88 4.74 -9.23 1.48
N THR A 89 3.71 -9.65 2.18
CA THR A 89 3.25 -11.04 2.12
C THR A 89 2.09 -11.18 1.16
N SER A 90 2.03 -12.31 0.46
CA SER A 90 0.95 -12.62 -0.46
C SER A 90 0.88 -14.13 -0.73
N PHE A 91 -0.05 -14.56 -1.57
CA PHE A 91 -0.15 -15.92 -2.11
C PHE A 91 -0.39 -15.86 -3.62
N VAL A 92 -0.13 -16.97 -4.32
CA VAL A 92 -0.25 -17.06 -5.78
C VAL A 92 -1.68 -17.41 -6.23
N ARG A 93 -2.41 -18.25 -5.49
CA ARG A 93 -3.82 -18.62 -5.73
C ARG A 93 -4.61 -18.77 -4.43
N ASP A 94 -5.95 -18.74 -4.53
CA ASP A 94 -6.87 -18.92 -3.39
C ASP A 94 -6.70 -20.26 -2.62
N ASN A 95 -5.84 -21.15 -3.11
CA ASN A 95 -5.35 -22.32 -2.39
C ASN A 95 -4.25 -21.84 -1.42
N ALA A 96 -4.65 -21.51 -0.20
CA ALA A 96 -3.89 -20.89 0.89
C ALA A 96 -2.67 -21.68 1.44
N GLU A 97 -1.96 -22.45 0.61
CA GLU A 97 -0.83 -23.29 1.03
C GLU A 97 0.53 -22.67 0.65
N ASP A 98 0.59 -21.89 -0.43
CA ASP A 98 1.85 -21.27 -0.91
C ASP A 98 1.89 -19.76 -0.62
N TYR A 99 2.35 -19.42 0.58
CA TYR A 99 2.60 -18.04 0.98
C TYR A 99 3.98 -17.56 0.56
N TYR A 100 4.05 -16.31 0.15
CA TYR A 100 5.25 -15.64 -0.32
C TYR A 100 5.59 -14.46 0.57
N PHE A 101 6.89 -14.29 0.82
CA PHE A 101 7.47 -13.07 1.36
C PHE A 101 8.26 -12.39 0.25
N VAL A 102 7.67 -11.33 -0.30
CA VAL A 102 8.11 -10.72 -1.55
C VAL A 102 8.84 -9.41 -1.26
N TYR A 103 10.00 -9.24 -1.88
CA TYR A 103 10.70 -7.97 -1.91
C TYR A 103 10.44 -7.24 -3.23
N ASP A 104 10.07 -5.97 -3.14
CA ASP A 104 9.82 -5.08 -4.27
C ASP A 104 10.58 -3.77 -4.09
N LYS A 105 11.06 -3.21 -5.20
CA LYS A 105 11.56 -1.85 -5.25
C LYS A 105 10.53 -1.03 -6.03
N VAL A 106 9.59 -0.44 -5.29
CA VAL A 106 8.49 0.32 -5.90
C VAL A 106 9.02 1.69 -6.30
N PRO A 107 9.00 2.06 -7.59
CA PRO A 107 9.37 3.39 -8.02
C PRO A 107 8.43 4.43 -7.43
N GLN A 108 8.90 5.66 -7.28
CA GLN A 108 8.01 6.74 -6.88
C GLN A 108 6.85 6.89 -7.87
N ILE A 109 5.63 6.92 -7.36
CA ILE A 109 4.45 7.22 -8.17
C ILE A 109 4.54 8.68 -8.63
N ASN A 110 4.40 8.90 -9.94
CA ASN A 110 4.43 10.24 -10.52
C ASN A 110 3.07 10.94 -10.33
N TRP A 111 2.88 11.53 -9.14
CA TRP A 111 1.65 12.22 -8.77
C TRP A 111 1.51 13.59 -9.41
N LYS A 112 0.33 13.86 -9.98
CA LYS A 112 -0.14 15.19 -10.34
C LYS A 112 -1.02 15.74 -9.22
N ILE A 113 -0.50 16.69 -8.45
CA ILE A 113 -1.26 17.34 -7.36
C ILE A 113 -2.17 18.42 -7.92
N GLU A 114 -3.47 18.33 -7.63
CA GLU A 114 -4.50 19.27 -8.06
C GLU A 114 -4.86 20.20 -6.89
N LYS A 115 -4.07 21.26 -6.68
CA LYS A 115 -4.17 22.14 -5.50
C LYS A 115 -5.53 22.82 -5.31
N GLU A 116 -6.29 23.01 -6.39
CA GLU A 116 -7.61 23.63 -6.38
C GLU A 116 -8.73 22.66 -6.00
N SER A 117 -8.44 21.36 -5.95
CA SER A 117 -9.40 20.33 -5.55
C SER A 117 -9.04 19.82 -4.15
N SER A 118 -9.84 20.21 -3.17
CA SER A 118 -9.73 19.74 -1.80
C SER A 118 -11.06 19.22 -1.26
N ARG A 119 -10.99 18.40 -0.22
CA ARG A 119 -12.15 18.00 0.59
C ARG A 119 -11.70 17.61 1.99
N LYS A 120 -12.63 17.68 2.95
CA LYS A 120 -12.40 17.17 4.31
C LYS A 120 -12.62 15.66 4.38
N ILE A 121 -11.69 14.94 5.00
CA ILE A 121 -11.80 13.51 5.31
C ILE A 121 -11.43 13.34 6.78
N LEU A 122 -12.36 12.83 7.60
CA LEU A 122 -12.17 12.66 9.05
C LEU A 122 -11.69 13.96 9.77
N GLY A 123 -12.10 15.12 9.25
CA GLY A 123 -11.70 16.43 9.78
C GLY A 123 -10.44 17.04 9.17
N TYR A 124 -9.64 16.26 8.44
CA TYR A 124 -8.40 16.71 7.80
C TYR A 124 -8.66 17.35 6.43
N GLU A 125 -7.97 18.45 6.15
CA GLU A 125 -7.97 19.07 4.82
C GLU A 125 -7.12 18.24 3.86
N CYS A 126 -7.78 17.61 2.89
CA CYS A 126 -7.11 16.74 1.93
C CYS A 126 -7.08 17.35 0.54
N THR A 127 -5.91 17.37 -0.08
CA THR A 127 -5.71 17.80 -1.48
C THR A 127 -5.78 16.58 -2.41
N LYS A 128 -6.44 16.75 -3.56
CA LYS A 128 -6.50 15.72 -4.60
C LYS A 128 -5.16 15.56 -5.31
N ALA A 129 -4.81 14.32 -5.65
CA ALA A 129 -3.73 14.00 -6.57
C ALA A 129 -4.15 12.83 -7.48
N THR A 130 -3.64 12.82 -8.70
CA THR A 130 -3.91 11.76 -9.70
C THR A 130 -2.61 11.17 -10.22
N ALA A 131 -2.62 9.90 -10.63
CA ALA A 131 -1.48 9.23 -11.23
C ALA A 131 -1.93 8.02 -12.07
N ASN A 132 -0.98 7.43 -12.81
CA ASN A 132 -1.13 6.10 -13.36
C ASN A 132 -0.15 5.17 -12.63
N PHE A 133 -0.66 4.21 -11.87
CA PHE A 133 0.14 3.25 -11.12
C PHE A 133 -0.01 1.87 -11.74
N ARG A 134 1.09 1.34 -12.29
CA ARG A 134 1.16 -0.02 -12.85
C ARG A 134 -0.01 -0.36 -13.79
N GLY A 135 -0.39 0.58 -14.65
CA GLY A 135 -1.49 0.41 -15.63
C GLY A 135 -2.90 0.73 -15.12
N SER A 136 -3.03 1.26 -13.90
CA SER A 136 -4.30 1.73 -13.36
C SER A 136 -4.29 3.24 -13.12
N PRO A 137 -5.23 4.00 -13.72
CA PRO A 137 -5.46 5.38 -13.35
C PRO A 137 -6.03 5.41 -11.92
N ILE A 138 -5.44 6.25 -11.08
CA ILE A 138 -5.80 6.36 -9.67
C ILE A 138 -5.99 7.82 -9.26
N THR A 139 -6.97 8.02 -8.39
CA THR A 139 -7.21 9.29 -7.69
C THR A 139 -7.00 9.08 -6.20
N ALA A 140 -6.22 9.97 -5.59
CA ALA A 140 -5.93 9.99 -4.16
C ALA A 140 -6.27 11.35 -3.54
N TYR A 141 -6.58 11.34 -2.24
CA TYR A 141 -6.71 12.54 -1.41
C TYR A 141 -5.78 12.39 -0.21
N PHE A 142 -4.87 13.34 -0.04
CA PHE A 142 -3.84 13.31 1.01
C PHE A 142 -3.85 14.58 1.86
N THR A 143 -3.46 14.47 3.12
CA THR A 143 -3.33 15.61 4.03
C THR A 143 -1.87 15.86 4.42
N LYS A 144 -1.46 17.13 4.46
CA LYS A 144 -0.15 17.56 4.95
C LYS A 144 -0.07 17.64 6.47
N GLU A 145 -1.21 17.61 7.15
CA GLU A 145 -1.29 17.64 8.62
C GLU A 145 -0.66 16.39 9.26
N ILE A 146 -0.60 15.29 8.50
CA ILE A 146 0.16 14.10 8.82
C ILE A 146 1.36 14.05 7.86
N PRO A 147 2.52 14.63 8.22
CA PRO A 147 3.60 14.95 7.28
C PRO A 147 4.49 13.74 6.95
N TYR A 148 3.90 12.55 6.84
CA TYR A 148 4.58 11.33 6.43
C TYR A 148 4.04 10.88 5.09
N SER A 149 4.95 10.60 4.15
CA SER A 149 4.57 10.09 2.83
C SER A 149 4.18 8.61 2.94
N VAL A 150 2.95 8.36 3.39
CA VAL A 150 2.42 7.03 3.69
C VAL A 150 1.00 6.89 3.14
N GLY A 151 0.60 5.66 2.90
CA GLY A 151 -0.71 5.29 2.42
C GLY A 151 -0.88 3.77 2.47
N PRO A 152 -2.11 3.27 2.27
CA PRO A 152 -2.37 1.85 2.28
C PRO A 152 -1.71 1.15 1.08
N PHE A 153 -1.64 -0.17 1.13
CA PHE A 153 -1.05 -1.02 0.10
C PHE A 153 0.41 -0.60 -0.18
N LYS A 154 0.71 -0.23 -1.42
CA LYS A 154 2.02 0.25 -1.87
C LYS A 154 1.97 1.72 -2.29
N PHE A 155 0.96 2.47 -1.87
CA PHE A 155 0.77 3.86 -2.28
C PHE A 155 1.55 4.82 -1.37
N PHE A 156 2.47 5.56 -1.97
CA PHE A 156 3.29 6.58 -1.29
C PHE A 156 3.74 7.65 -2.29
N GLY A 157 4.53 8.62 -1.82
CA GLY A 157 5.17 9.64 -2.66
C GLY A 157 4.48 11.01 -2.65
N LEU A 158 3.32 11.12 -1.99
CA LEU A 158 2.69 12.41 -1.72
C LEU A 158 3.29 13.07 -0.46
N PRO A 159 3.31 14.41 -0.37
CA PRO A 159 3.86 15.14 0.77
C PRO A 159 2.87 15.15 1.95
N GLY A 160 2.51 13.95 2.43
CA GLY A 160 1.53 13.74 3.48
C GLY A 160 0.85 12.39 3.39
N ALA A 161 0.04 12.03 4.39
CA ALA A 161 -0.65 10.75 4.44
C ALA A 161 -1.85 10.73 3.48
N ILE A 162 -1.98 9.66 2.70
CA ILE A 162 -3.13 9.39 1.83
C ILE A 162 -4.29 8.89 2.70
N LEU A 163 -5.42 9.61 2.72
CA LEU A 163 -6.61 9.21 3.49
C LEU A 163 -7.72 8.60 2.62
N ASP A 164 -7.64 8.74 1.31
CA ASP A 164 -8.52 8.05 0.37
C ASP A 164 -7.77 7.84 -0.94
N ILE A 165 -7.89 6.65 -1.52
CA ILE A 165 -7.33 6.32 -2.82
C ILE A 165 -8.20 5.29 -3.52
N ARG A 166 -8.37 5.44 -4.83
CA ARG A 166 -9.23 4.57 -5.64
C ARG A 166 -8.69 4.43 -7.05
N VAL A 167 -8.97 3.29 -7.67
CA VAL A 167 -8.87 3.13 -9.11
C VAL A 167 -10.04 3.85 -9.78
N ASP A 168 -9.75 4.67 -10.78
CA ASP A 168 -10.78 5.46 -11.45
C ASP A 168 -11.74 4.55 -12.25
N GLY A 169 -13.03 4.90 -12.23
CA GLY A 169 -14.08 4.16 -12.93
C GLY A 169 -14.47 2.82 -12.27
N LYS A 170 -14.03 2.58 -11.02
CA LYS A 170 -14.43 1.40 -10.24
C LYS A 170 -15.05 1.79 -8.90
N ASP A 171 -16.05 1.02 -8.49
CA ASP A 171 -16.65 1.09 -7.14
C ASP A 171 -15.89 0.21 -6.11
N PHE A 172 -14.81 -0.44 -6.56
CA PHE A 172 -13.92 -1.29 -5.78
C PHE A 172 -12.46 -1.03 -6.22
N ASP A 173 -11.49 -1.71 -5.62
CA ASP A 173 -10.07 -1.33 -5.66
C ASP A 173 -9.86 0.08 -5.08
N LEU A 174 -10.46 0.31 -3.90
CA LEU A 174 -10.35 1.57 -3.18
C LEU A 174 -10.09 1.36 -1.69
N TRP A 175 -9.43 2.34 -1.09
CA TRP A 175 -9.13 2.42 0.33
C TRP A 175 -9.61 3.77 0.84
N LYS A 176 -10.37 3.75 1.93
CA LYS A 176 -10.86 4.95 2.60
C LYS A 176 -10.50 4.88 4.07
N ALA A 177 -9.79 5.89 4.57
CA ALA A 177 -9.52 6.01 6.00
C ALA A 177 -10.85 6.11 6.76
N VAL A 178 -10.99 5.28 7.79
CA VAL A 178 -12.15 5.25 8.69
C VAL A 178 -11.79 5.69 10.10
N LYS A 179 -10.50 5.63 10.46
CA LYS A 179 -9.96 6.11 11.73
C LYS A 179 -8.53 6.61 11.54
N VAL A 180 -8.19 7.69 12.24
CA VAL A 180 -6.82 8.20 12.39
C VAL A 180 -6.56 8.40 13.89
N ASP A 181 -5.44 7.88 14.37
CA ASP A 181 -4.91 8.09 15.71
C ASP A 181 -3.47 8.61 15.60
N LEU A 182 -3.22 9.82 16.11
CA LEU A 182 -1.93 10.50 16.01
C LEU A 182 -1.00 10.22 17.20
N ASP A 183 -1.49 9.50 18.21
CA ASP A 183 -0.75 9.17 19.43
C ASP A 183 -1.04 7.72 19.83
N ASP A 184 -0.90 6.81 18.86
CA ASP A 184 -1.14 5.39 19.08
C ASP A 184 -0.01 4.77 19.91
N HIS A 185 -0.37 4.11 21.00
CA HIS A 185 0.57 3.45 21.94
C HIS A 185 0.64 1.93 21.74
N SER A 186 0.09 1.42 20.64
CA SER A 186 0.09 -0.01 20.34
C SER A 186 1.52 -0.54 20.17
N LYS A 187 1.80 -1.73 20.71
CA LYS A 187 3.09 -2.39 20.52
C LYS A 187 3.15 -2.99 19.11
N VAL A 188 3.84 -2.31 18.20
CA VAL A 188 3.96 -2.70 16.78
C VAL A 188 5.35 -3.27 16.50
N GLU A 189 5.40 -4.50 15.98
CA GLU A 189 6.64 -5.07 15.44
C GLU A 189 6.79 -4.68 13.96
N TYR A 190 7.67 -3.72 13.67
CA TYR A 190 7.90 -3.22 12.32
C TYR A 190 8.74 -4.15 11.42
N ASN A 191 9.27 -5.24 11.97
CA ASN A 191 10.05 -6.23 11.23
C ASN A 191 9.61 -7.67 11.60
N PRO A 192 8.35 -8.02 11.33
CA PRO A 192 7.84 -9.35 11.64
C PRO A 192 8.58 -10.40 10.81
N ASN A 193 8.74 -11.58 11.39
CA ASN A 193 9.34 -12.72 10.71
C ASN A 193 8.25 -13.63 10.12
N PHE A 194 8.46 -14.10 8.89
CA PHE A 194 7.53 -15.00 8.19
C PHE A 194 8.22 -16.34 7.87
N PRO A 195 8.49 -17.17 8.89
CA PRO A 195 9.06 -18.49 8.65
C PRO A 195 8.10 -19.34 7.82
N GLY A 196 8.64 -20.09 6.86
CA GLY A 196 7.84 -20.93 5.95
C GLY A 196 7.31 -20.22 4.71
N PHE A 197 7.44 -18.89 4.60
CA PHE A 197 7.03 -18.17 3.40
C PHE A 197 8.14 -18.26 2.35
N THR A 198 7.76 -18.58 1.11
CA THR A 198 8.68 -18.59 -0.02
C THR A 198 9.18 -17.18 -0.29
N LYS A 199 10.49 -16.98 -0.23
CA LYS A 199 11.10 -15.68 -0.53
C LYS A 199 11.20 -15.50 -2.03
N ALA A 200 10.75 -14.35 -2.53
CA ALA A 200 10.84 -14.01 -3.95
C ALA A 200 11.10 -12.52 -4.13
N ASN A 201 11.74 -12.14 -5.25
CA ASN A 201 11.62 -10.77 -5.73
C ASN A 201 10.27 -10.60 -6.44
N MET A 202 9.85 -9.35 -6.66
CA MET A 202 8.56 -9.05 -7.27
C MET A 202 8.40 -9.67 -8.66
N LYS A 203 9.42 -9.65 -9.52
CA LYS A 203 9.34 -10.19 -10.89
C LYS A 203 9.03 -11.69 -10.87
N ASP A 204 9.79 -12.46 -10.09
CA ASP A 204 9.61 -13.92 -9.99
C ASP A 204 8.26 -14.28 -9.37
N TYR A 205 7.82 -13.50 -8.38
CA TYR A 205 6.49 -13.67 -7.78
C TYR A 205 5.37 -13.43 -8.80
N ILE A 206 5.43 -12.34 -9.58
CA ILE A 206 4.44 -12.04 -10.61
C ILE A 206 4.43 -13.11 -11.71
N MET A 207 5.60 -13.55 -12.17
CA MET A 207 5.69 -14.66 -13.13
C MET A 207 5.07 -15.95 -12.58
N SER A 208 5.29 -16.27 -11.31
CA SER A 208 4.67 -17.43 -10.65
C SER A 208 3.13 -17.30 -10.61
N LYS A 209 2.62 -16.09 -10.31
CA LYS A 209 1.19 -15.80 -10.31
C LYS A 209 0.55 -15.93 -11.69
N ASP A 210 1.21 -15.41 -12.72
CA ASP A 210 0.71 -15.49 -14.10
C ASP A 210 0.72 -16.93 -14.62
N ASN A 211 1.78 -17.70 -14.31
CA ASN A 211 1.87 -19.11 -14.68
C ASN A 211 0.76 -19.94 -14.00
N ALA A 212 0.53 -19.73 -12.70
CA ALA A 212 -0.53 -20.42 -11.97
C ALA A 212 -1.92 -20.10 -12.55
N THR A 213 -2.17 -18.84 -12.91
CA THR A 213 -3.41 -18.40 -13.55
C THR A 213 -3.57 -19.05 -14.93
N THR A 214 -2.51 -19.04 -15.74
CA THR A 214 -2.50 -19.64 -17.09
C THR A 214 -2.78 -21.14 -17.04
N ASN A 215 -2.15 -21.85 -16.10
CA ASN A 215 -2.34 -23.29 -15.91
C ASN A 215 -3.78 -23.61 -15.49
N TYR A 216 -4.34 -22.83 -14.57
CA TYR A 216 -5.74 -22.98 -14.14
C TYR A 216 -6.72 -22.76 -15.30
N LEU A 217 -6.54 -21.69 -16.08
CA LEU A 217 -7.38 -21.40 -17.24
C LEU A 217 -7.23 -22.48 -18.32
N SER A 218 -6.03 -23.01 -18.52
CA SER A 218 -5.77 -24.10 -19.47
C SER A 218 -6.50 -25.38 -19.10
N ASN A 219 -6.49 -25.74 -17.81
CA ASN A 219 -7.19 -26.92 -17.31
C ASN A 219 -8.71 -26.73 -17.26
N SER A 220 -9.19 -25.49 -17.26
CA SER A 220 -10.61 -25.15 -17.27
C SER A 220 -11.17 -24.96 -18.69
N LYS A 221 -10.35 -25.13 -19.74
CA LYS A 221 -10.80 -25.00 -21.13
C LYS A 221 -11.80 -26.10 -21.48
N ILE A 222 -12.89 -25.68 -22.12
CA ILE A 222 -13.85 -26.60 -22.73
C ILE A 222 -13.16 -27.32 -23.91
N SER A 223 -13.30 -28.65 -23.95
CA SER A 223 -12.78 -29.48 -25.03
C SER A 223 -13.24 -28.97 -26.40
N GLY A 224 -12.31 -28.82 -27.34
CA GLY A 224 -12.57 -28.31 -28.69
C GLY A 224 -12.42 -26.78 -28.87
N SER A 225 -12.12 -26.02 -27.81
CA SER A 225 -11.84 -24.59 -27.93
C SER A 225 -10.41 -24.31 -28.44
N THR A 226 -10.28 -23.46 -29.46
CA THR A 226 -8.99 -23.14 -30.13
C THR A 226 -8.42 -21.76 -29.79
N GLY A 227 -9.10 -20.98 -28.94
CA GLY A 227 -8.67 -19.63 -28.56
C GLY A 227 -7.36 -19.62 -27.76
N LYS A 228 -6.49 -18.64 -28.02
CA LYS A 228 -5.31 -18.37 -27.17
C LYS A 228 -5.77 -17.90 -25.79
N ILE A 229 -5.11 -18.39 -24.73
CA ILE A 229 -5.33 -17.91 -23.36
C ILE A 229 -4.53 -16.62 -23.22
N ALA A 230 -5.21 -15.51 -22.96
CA ALA A 230 -4.58 -14.28 -22.54
C ALA A 230 -4.72 -14.15 -21.02
N THR A 231 -3.59 -14.05 -20.32
CA THR A 231 -3.59 -13.81 -18.88
C THR A 231 -3.76 -12.32 -18.64
N ILE A 232 -4.97 -11.93 -18.22
CA ILE A 232 -5.29 -10.54 -17.86
C ILE A 232 -5.11 -10.40 -16.35
N ARG A 233 -4.21 -9.51 -15.91
CA ARG A 233 -4.06 -9.19 -14.49
C ARG A 233 -5.21 -8.30 -14.03
N MET A 234 -5.97 -8.81 -13.07
CA MET A 234 -7.07 -8.09 -12.43
C MET A 234 -6.55 -7.31 -11.21
N GLY A 235 -7.24 -6.22 -10.88
CA GLY A 235 -6.92 -5.34 -9.74
C GLY A 235 -6.16 -4.09 -10.14
N VAL A 236 -5.39 -3.55 -9.19
CA VAL A 236 -4.63 -2.30 -9.31
C VAL A 236 -3.36 -2.47 -10.16
N GLU A 237 -2.56 -3.49 -9.90
CA GLU A 237 -1.26 -3.70 -10.54
C GLU A 237 -1.41 -4.59 -11.78
N LYS A 238 -1.40 -3.98 -12.97
CA LYS A 238 -1.60 -4.67 -14.26
C LYS A 238 -0.30 -4.85 -15.02
N ASN A 239 0.55 -3.82 -15.03
CA ASN A 239 1.78 -3.77 -15.79
C ASN A 239 2.93 -3.36 -14.88
N PHE A 240 4.13 -3.88 -15.13
CA PHE A 240 5.30 -3.61 -14.32
C PHE A 240 6.46 -3.05 -15.16
N GLU A 241 7.40 -2.42 -14.47
CA GLU A 241 8.46 -1.64 -15.08
C GLU A 241 9.38 -2.47 -15.99
N TRP A 242 9.62 -3.74 -15.65
CA TRP A 242 10.44 -4.66 -16.45
C TRP A 242 9.76 -5.16 -17.73
N GLU A 243 8.45 -4.95 -17.89
CA GLU A 243 7.69 -5.43 -19.06
C GLU A 243 7.79 -4.45 -20.23
N ASN A 244 8.02 -3.17 -19.93
CA ASN A 244 8.19 -2.12 -20.93
C ASN A 244 9.63 -2.04 -21.46
N GLN A 245 10.57 -2.83 -20.91
CA GLN A 245 11.98 -2.84 -21.33
C GLN A 245 12.26 -3.78 -22.51
N ILE A 246 11.26 -4.51 -23.02
CA ILE A 246 11.42 -5.49 -24.11
C ILE A 246 11.07 -4.87 -25.48
N SER A 247 10.78 -3.57 -25.53
CA SER A 247 10.38 -2.85 -26.75
C SER A 247 11.44 -1.90 -27.32
N GLU A 248 12.72 -2.09 -27.00
CA GLU A 248 13.86 -1.38 -27.63
C GLU A 248 14.85 -2.36 -28.28
#